data_AF-A0A1G8QMH2-F1
#
_entry.id   AF-A0A1G8QMH2-F1
#
_cell.length_a   1.000
_cell.length_b   1.000
_cell.length_c   1.000
_cell.angle_alpha   90.00
_cell.angle_beta   90.00
_cell.angle_gamma   90.00
#
_symmetry.space_group_name_H-M   'P 1'
#
loop_
_entity.id
_entity.type
_entity.pdbx_description
1 polymer ?
#
loop_
_entity_poly.entity_id
_entity_poly.type
_entity_poly.pdbx_seq_one_letter_code
_entity_poly.pdbx_strand_id
1 'polypeptide(L)'
;MGYYPPPYHGPPRPPYYHPPKKHKKKHRKQPFWWKKWKLACSQILIPLICFQLFRTLIFPTSFDVVLLIILVSLTVYCCFTC
;
A
#
# COMPACT_ATOMS: atom_id res chain seq x y z
N MET A 1 24.64 2.60 34.29
CA MET A 1 26.09 2.31 34.36
C MET A 1 26.59 1.91 32.98
N GLY A 2 27.51 2.67 32.39
CA GLY A 2 28.16 2.28 31.13
C GLY A 2 29.16 1.15 31.39
N TYR A 3 29.10 0.10 30.58
CA TYR A 3 30.03 -1.03 30.65
C TYR A 3 31.38 -0.58 30.08
N TYR A 4 32.38 -0.34 30.92
CA TYR A 4 33.75 -0.11 30.46
C TYR A 4 34.41 -1.48 30.22
N PRO A 5 34.94 -1.75 29.02
CA PRO A 5 35.68 -2.99 28.78
C PRO A 5 37.01 -2.96 29.59
N PRO A 6 37.49 -4.13 30.06
CA PRO A 6 38.74 -4.22 30.81
C PRO A 6 39.95 -3.79 29.94
N PRO A 7 41.04 -3.28 30.56
CA PRO A 7 42.26 -2.91 29.85
C PRO A 7 42.85 -4.13 29.11
N TYR A 8 43.22 -3.97 27.84
CA TYR A 8 43.75 -5.05 27.01
C TYR A 8 45.28 -4.92 26.87
N HIS A 9 46.04 -5.95 27.24
CA HIS A 9 47.51 -5.99 27.17
C HIS A 9 48.02 -6.62 25.86
N GLY A 10 47.47 -6.20 24.73
CA GLY A 10 47.82 -6.71 23.40
C GLY A 10 48.48 -5.65 22.50
N PRO A 11 48.80 -6.00 21.25
CA PRO A 11 49.25 -5.02 20.28
C PRO A 11 48.24 -3.87 20.09
N PRO A 12 48.67 -2.67 19.66
CA PRO A 12 47.80 -1.52 19.50
C PRO A 12 46.56 -1.85 18.66
N ARG A 13 45.37 -1.46 19.13
CA ARG A 13 44.13 -1.68 18.38
C ARG A 13 44.20 -0.88 17.06
N PRO A 14 43.83 -1.48 15.91
CA PRO A 14 43.74 -0.73 14.67
C PRO A 14 42.73 0.43 14.81
N PRO A 15 42.89 1.53 14.05
CA PRO A 15 41.99 2.68 14.10
C PRO A 15 40.53 2.24 13.89
N TYR A 16 39.64 2.60 14.82
CA TYR A 16 38.23 2.23 14.73
C TYR A 16 37.52 3.10 13.67
N TYR A 17 37.19 2.50 12.52
CA TYR A 17 36.40 3.17 11.49
C TYR A 17 34.91 3.13 11.86
N HIS A 18 34.26 4.28 11.91
CA HIS A 18 32.82 4.36 12.14
C HIS A 18 32.08 3.93 10.86
N PRO A 19 31.25 2.87 10.91
CA PRO A 19 30.48 2.47 9.74
C PRO A 19 29.50 3.60 9.37
N PRO A 20 29.32 3.90 8.07
CA PRO A 20 28.41 4.95 7.64
C PRO A 20 26.98 4.63 8.12
N LYS A 21 26.32 5.61 8.74
CA LYS A 21 24.94 5.46 9.24
C LYS A 21 24.00 5.27 8.05
N LYS A 22 23.50 4.04 7.85
CA LYS A 22 22.50 3.75 6.81
C LYS A 22 21.20 4.48 7.12
N HIS A 23 20.83 5.45 6.29
CA HIS A 23 19.52 6.09 6.34
C HIS A 23 18.42 5.04 6.13
N LYS A 24 17.70 4.70 7.20
CA LYS A 24 16.58 3.77 7.12
C LYS A 24 15.42 4.47 6.40
N LYS A 25 15.10 4.00 5.18
CA LYS A 25 13.91 4.45 4.44
C LYS A 25 12.67 4.14 5.29
N LYS A 26 11.95 5.17 5.69
CA LYS A 26 10.72 5.07 6.48
C LYS A 26 9.62 4.49 5.60
N HIS A 27 9.38 3.19 5.70
CA HIS A 27 8.24 2.55 5.06
C HIS A 27 6.97 3.13 5.68
N ARG A 28 6.25 3.97 4.93
CA ARG A 28 4.91 4.41 5.34
C ARG A 28 4.05 3.15 5.46
N LYS A 29 3.65 2.84 6.69
CA LYS A 29 2.72 1.77 7.01
C LYS A 29 1.34 2.20 6.50
N GLN A 30 1.10 2.03 5.20
CA GLN A 30 -0.26 2.10 4.70
C GLN A 30 -1.04 0.94 5.35
N PRO A 31 -2.23 1.17 5.91
CA PRO A 31 -3.00 0.12 6.56
C PRO A 31 -3.24 -1.02 5.56
N PHE A 32 -3.00 -2.26 5.99
CA PHE A 32 -3.12 -3.46 5.16
C PHE A 32 -4.51 -3.59 4.52
N TRP A 33 -5.52 -2.99 5.15
CA TRP A 33 -6.90 -2.92 4.70
C TRP A 33 -7.04 -2.14 3.39
N TRP A 34 -6.30 -1.04 3.21
CA TRP A 34 -6.33 -0.24 1.97
C TRP A 34 -5.89 -1.08 0.76
N LYS A 35 -4.83 -1.88 0.92
CA LYS A 35 -4.33 -2.74 -0.17
C LYS A 35 -5.37 -3.77 -0.60
N LYS A 36 -6.13 -4.34 0.34
CA LYS A 36 -7.19 -5.31 0.06
C LYS A 36 -8.36 -4.68 -0.70
N TRP A 37 -8.81 -3.51 -0.28
CA TRP A 37 -9.88 -2.77 -0.97
C TRP A 37 -9.51 -2.39 -2.40
N LYS A 38 -8.28 -1.94 -2.62
CA LYS A 38 -7.80 -1.56 -3.95
C LYS A 38 -7.73 -2.76 -4.91
N LEU A 39 -7.35 -3.93 -4.38
CA LEU A 39 -7.34 -5.19 -5.13
C LEU A 39 -8.77 -5.64 -5.46
N ALA A 40 -9.67 -5.60 -4.48
CA ALA A 40 -11.07 -5.95 -4.65
C ALA A 40 -11.77 -5.05 -5.69
N CYS A 41 -11.54 -3.73 -5.64
CA CYS A 41 -12.05 -2.79 -6.65
C CYS A 41 -11.54 -3.15 -8.04
N SER A 42 -10.24 -3.40 -8.22
CA SER A 42 -9.71 -3.74 -9.55
C SER A 42 -10.29 -5.04 -10.07
N GLN A 43 -10.50 -6.02 -9.20
CA GLN A 43 -11.04 -7.32 -9.55
C GLN A 43 -12.53 -7.27 -9.91
N ILE A 44 -13.30 -6.34 -9.34
CA ILE A 44 -14.71 -6.09 -9.70
C ILE A 44 -14.81 -5.18 -10.94
N LEU A 45 -13.92 -4.19 -11.10
CA LEU A 45 -13.95 -3.26 -12.24
C LEU A 45 -13.74 -3.99 -13.58
N ILE A 46 -12.83 -4.97 -13.63
CA ILE A 46 -12.47 -5.70 -14.86
C ILE A 46 -13.68 -6.42 -15.47
N PRO A 47 -14.40 -7.32 -14.76
CA PRO A 47 -15.57 -8.00 -15.33
C PRO A 47 -16.70 -7.01 -15.61
N LEU A 48 -16.82 -5.95 -14.81
CA LEU A 48 -17.87 -4.95 -14.97
C LEU A 48 -17.65 -4.12 -16.25
N ILE A 49 -16.42 -3.72 -16.56
CA ILE A 49 -16.08 -3.07 -17.84
C ILE A 49 -16.35 -4.01 -19.02
N CYS A 50 -16.00 -5.29 -18.93
CA CYS A 50 -16.28 -6.26 -20.00
C CYS A 50 -17.80 -6.43 -20.23
N PHE A 51 -18.58 -6.57 -19.17
CA PHE A 51 -20.04 -6.65 -19.26
C PHE A 51 -20.66 -5.33 -19.72
N GLN A 52 -20.11 -4.19 -19.29
CA GLN A 52 -20.54 -2.85 -19.70
C GLN A 52 -20.36 -2.69 -21.20
N LEU A 53 -19.21 -3.04 -21.76
CA LEU A 53 -18.94 -2.96 -23.19
C LEU A 53 -19.90 -3.84 -23.99
N PHE A 54 -20.15 -5.05 -23.51
CA PHE A 54 -21.09 -5.97 -24.17
C PHE A 54 -22.53 -5.46 -24.12
N ARG A 55 -23.00 -4.92 -22.98
CA ARG A 55 -24.35 -4.33 -22.89
C ARG A 55 -24.47 -3.04 -23.71
N THR A 56 -23.44 -2.21 -23.76
CA THR A 56 -23.46 -0.95 -24.52
C THR A 56 -23.59 -1.21 -26.03
N LEU A 57 -23.01 -2.31 -26.51
CA LEU A 57 -23.13 -2.73 -27.92
C LEU A 57 -24.52 -3.26 -28.29
N ILE A 58 -25.24 -3.87 -27.34
CA ILE A 58 -26.52 -4.54 -27.61
C ILE A 58 -27.72 -3.66 -27.27
N PHE A 59 -27.66 -2.90 -26.17
CA PHE A 59 -28.73 -2.01 -25.72
C PHE A 59 -28.16 -0.84 -24.90
N PRO A 60 -28.11 0.39 -25.45
CA PRO A 60 -27.62 1.55 -24.71
C PRO A 60 -28.55 1.85 -23.55
N THR A 61 -28.09 1.62 -22.33
CA THR A 61 -28.96 1.61 -21.14
C THR A 61 -28.26 2.36 -20.00
N SER A 62 -28.79 3.55 -19.71
CA SER A 62 -28.26 4.51 -18.72
C SER A 62 -28.27 3.99 -17.28
N PHE A 63 -29.06 2.94 -17.02
CA PHE A 63 -29.29 2.38 -15.70
C PHE A 63 -28.09 1.58 -15.14
N ASP A 64 -27.22 1.02 -16.00
CA ASP A 64 -26.01 0.31 -15.52
C ASP A 64 -25.01 1.24 -14.84
N VAL A 65 -24.85 2.43 -15.41
CA VAL A 65 -23.86 3.41 -14.93
C VAL A 65 -24.27 3.87 -13.53
N VAL A 66 -25.57 3.98 -13.27
CA VAL A 66 -26.14 4.34 -11.97
C VAL A 66 -25.82 3.30 -10.90
N LEU A 67 -26.00 2.00 -11.18
CA LEU A 67 -25.67 0.92 -10.24
C LEU A 67 -24.16 0.83 -9.96
N LEU A 68 -23.33 1.02 -10.99
CA LEU A 68 -21.87 1.05 -10.86
C LEU A 68 -21.42 2.24 -10.00
N ILE A 69 -22.00 3.42 -10.23
CA ILE A 69 -21.74 4.64 -9.45
C ILE A 69 -22.11 4.44 -7.97
N ILE A 70 -23.22 3.77 -7.66
CA ILE A 70 -23.64 3.53 -6.27
C ILE A 70 -22.63 2.64 -5.53
N LEU A 71 -22.18 1.54 -6.15
CA LEU A 71 -21.19 0.62 -5.57
C LEU A 71 -19.81 1.26 -5.39
N VAL A 72 -19.36 2.04 -6.36
CA VAL A 72 -18.10 2.78 -6.27
C VAL A 72 -18.19 3.89 -5.23
N SER A 73 -19.29 4.64 -5.22
CA SER A 73 -19.54 5.73 -4.28
C SER A 73 -19.51 5.24 -2.83
N LEU A 74 -20.21 4.14 -2.52
CA LEU A 74 -20.20 3.53 -1.18
C LEU A 74 -18.78 3.13 -0.74
N THR A 75 -17.98 2.58 -1.67
CA THR A 75 -16.62 2.15 -1.41
C THR A 75 -15.68 3.33 -1.18
N VAL A 76 -15.80 4.40 -1.97
CA VAL A 76 -15.03 5.63 -1.81
C VAL A 76 -15.41 6.36 -0.53
N TYR A 77 -16.69 6.42 -0.19
CA TYR A 77 -17.17 7.03 1.05
C TYR A 77 -16.63 6.29 2.28
N CYS A 78 -16.63 4.96 2.26
CA CYS A 78 -15.98 4.15 3.30
C CYS A 78 -14.46 4.36 3.35
N CYS A 79 -13.80 4.52 2.20
CA CYS A 79 -12.37 4.82 2.13
C CYS A 79 -11.99 6.24 2.57
N PHE A 80 -12.90 7.21 2.42
CA PHE A 80 -12.69 8.62 2.76
C PHE A 80 -12.99 8.92 4.24
N THR A 81 -13.86 8.14 4.88
CA THR A 81 -14.29 8.34 6.27
C THR A 81 -13.38 7.63 7.29
N CYS A 82 -12.14 7.28 6.94
CA CYS A 82 -11.15 6.60 7.79
C CYS A 82 -9.76 7.23 7.61
#